data_AF-A0A7W1KT21-F1
#
_entry.id   AF-A0A7W1KT21-F1
#
_cell.length_a   1.000
_cell.length_b   1.000
_cell.length_c   1.000
_cell.angle_alpha   90.00
_cell.angle_beta   90.00
_cell.angle_gamma   90.00
#
_symmetry.space_group_name_H-M   'P 1'
#
loop_
_entity.id
_entity.type
_entity.pdbx_description
1 polymer ?
#
loop_
_entity_poly.entity_id
_entity_poly.type
_entity_poly.pdbx_seq_one_letter_code
_entity_poly.pdbx_strand_id
1 'polypeptide(L)'
;LNVKPMKKLDLELDGHAFWLADTHDYWYRSNGISTLRTRTPDGRDVRTINARNFAGCEIDLTATWEATKNVKVQAGYSHFFAGSYLADTGASNDADFGYLMTTISY
;
A
#
# COMPACT_ATOMS: atom_id res chain seq x y z
N LEU A 1 -1.51 -10.59 -10.84
CA LEU A 1 -2.35 -11.53 -11.63
C LEU A 1 -3.41 -10.72 -12.33
N ASN A 2 -3.60 -10.87 -13.64
CA ASN A 2 -4.61 -10.11 -14.39
C ASN A 2 -5.52 -11.07 -15.16
N VAL A 3 -6.83 -10.90 -15.02
CA VAL A 3 -7.84 -11.74 -15.69
C VAL A 3 -8.97 -10.88 -16.26
N LYS A 4 -9.51 -11.30 -17.41
CA LYS A 4 -10.63 -10.64 -18.10
C LYS A 4 -11.87 -11.53 -18.11
N PRO A 5 -12.66 -11.59 -17.02
CA PRO A 5 -13.83 -12.47 -16.95
C PRO A 5 -14.91 -12.11 -17.97
N MET A 6 -14.95 -10.85 -18.41
CA MET A 6 -15.80 -10.38 -19.51
C MET A 6 -15.00 -9.39 -20.37
N LYS A 7 -15.40 -9.21 -21.63
CA LYS A 7 -14.69 -8.35 -22.59
C LYS A 7 -14.43 -6.91 -22.11
N LYS A 8 -15.29 -6.38 -21.25
CA LYS A 8 -15.26 -4.99 -20.74
C LYS A 8 -14.75 -4.86 -19.30
N LEU A 9 -14.40 -5.97 -18.65
CA LEU A 9 -14.01 -5.98 -17.24
C LEU A 9 -12.64 -6.62 -17.09
N ASP A 10 -11.71 -5.81 -16.59
CA ASP A 10 -10.37 -6.21 -16.22
C ASP A 10 -10.29 -6.29 -14.69
N LEU A 11 -9.83 -7.44 -14.19
CA LEU A 11 -9.54 -7.65 -12.77
C LEU A 11 -8.05 -7.89 -12.58
N GLU A 12 -7.49 -7.21 -11.60
CA GLU A 12 -6.07 -7.27 -11.26
C GLU A 12 -5.92 -7.52 -9.77
N LEU A 13 -5.08 -8.50 -9.44
CA LEU A 13 -4.72 -8.88 -8.08
C LEU A 13 -3.20 -8.85 -7.94
N ASP A 14 -2.68 -7.96 -7.11
CA ASP A 14 -1.25 -7.83 -6.85
C ASP A 14 -0.92 -8.16 -5.40
N GLY A 15 0.33 -8.57 -5.21
CA GLY A 15 0.89 -8.90 -3.91
C GLY A 15 2.25 -8.27 -3.78
N HIS A 16 2.44 -7.50 -2.72
CA HIS A 16 3.70 -6.82 -2.42
C HIS A 16 4.24 -7.23 -1.06
N ALA A 17 5.56 -7.18 -0.93
CA ALA A 17 6.25 -7.33 0.34
C ALA A 17 7.36 -6.29 0.42
N PHE A 18 7.45 -5.63 1.57
CA PHE A 18 8.25 -4.43 1.74
C PHE A 18 9.28 -4.62 2.84
N TRP A 19 10.52 -4.25 2.53
CA TRP A 19 11.61 -4.18 3.48
C TRP A 19 12.29 -2.82 3.38
N LEU A 20 12.71 -2.29 4.52
CA LEU A 20 13.68 -1.22 4.54
C LEU A 20 15.04 -1.78 4.10
N ALA A 21 15.72 -1.05 3.21
CA ALA A 21 17.08 -1.38 2.80
C ALA A 21 18.07 -1.16 3.95
N ASP A 22 17.87 -0.11 4.75
CA ASP A 22 18.63 0.20 5.95
C ASP A 22 17.70 0.73 7.04
N THR A 23 17.75 0.16 8.24
CA THR A 23 16.96 0.59 9.40
C THR A 23 17.61 1.72 10.18
N HIS A 24 18.82 2.16 9.78
CA HIS A 24 19.43 3.40 10.26
C HIS A 24 18.97 4.63 9.44
N ASP A 25 18.09 4.43 8.46
CA ASP A 25 17.36 5.48 7.76
C ASP A 25 15.86 5.41 8.07
N TYR A 26 15.12 6.47 7.77
CA TYR A 26 13.68 6.49 7.96
C TYR A 26 12.96 5.70 6.88
N TRP A 27 11.77 5.20 7.23
CA TRP A 27 10.82 4.75 6.22
C TRP A 27 10.19 5.97 5.54
N TYR A 28 10.22 6.02 4.21
CA TYR A 28 9.59 7.08 3.43
C TYR A 28 8.23 6.65 2.88
N ARG A 29 7.31 7.61 2.73
CA ARG A 29 6.05 7.39 2.00
C ARG A 29 6.33 7.09 0.53
N SER A 30 5.30 6.68 -0.21
CA SER A 30 5.37 6.40 -1.65
C SER A 30 5.90 7.55 -2.51
N ASN A 31 5.84 8.80 -2.03
CA ASN A 31 6.43 9.95 -2.70
C ASN A 31 7.97 10.05 -2.59
N GLY A 32 8.61 9.20 -1.77
CA GLY A 32 10.07 9.16 -1.58
C GLY A 32 10.68 10.35 -0.83
N ILE A 33 9.86 11.28 -0.32
CA ILE A 33 10.35 12.54 0.29
C ILE A 33 9.93 12.62 1.76
N SER A 34 8.66 12.40 2.05
CA SER A 34 8.15 12.53 3.41
C SER A 34 8.42 11.27 4.23
N THR A 35 9.07 11.43 5.37
CA THR A 35 9.32 10.34 6.33
C THR A 35 8.03 9.91 7.02
N LEU A 36 7.88 8.62 7.22
CA LEU A 36 6.86 7.99 8.03
C LEU A 36 7.47 7.61 9.38
N ARG A 37 6.80 7.99 10.48
CA ARG A 37 7.12 7.58 11.86
C ARG A 37 8.60 7.73 12.23
N THR A 38 8.99 8.94 12.64
CA THR A 38 10.38 9.26 13.01
C THR A 38 10.74 8.93 14.47
N ARG A 39 9.73 8.68 15.33
CA ARG A 39 9.90 8.40 16.75
C ARG A 39 9.04 7.21 17.19
N THR A 40 9.51 6.44 18.16
CA THR A 40 8.72 5.43 18.88
C THR A 40 7.73 6.09 19.85
N PRO A 41 6.71 5.35 20.37
CA PRO A 41 5.77 5.89 21.36
C PRO A 41 6.43 6.42 22.64
N ASP A 42 7.58 5.86 23.03
CA ASP A 42 8.38 6.31 24.17
C ASP A 42 9.44 7.38 23.81
N GLY A 43 9.40 7.91 22.58
CA GLY A 43 10.15 9.10 22.17
C GLY A 43 11.58 8.86 21.69
N ARG A 44 12.03 7.62 21.49
CA ARG A 44 13.32 7.30 20.86
C ARG A 44 13.26 7.50 19.34
N ASP A 45 14.37 7.85 18.71
CA ASP A 45 14.50 7.88 17.24
C ASP A 45 14.42 6.44 16.70
N VAL A 46 13.56 6.19 15.71
CA VAL A 46 13.37 4.83 15.15
C VAL A 46 14.63 4.26 14.51
N ARG A 47 15.59 5.10 14.14
CA ARG A 47 16.85 4.69 13.50
C ARG A 47 17.88 4.16 14.50
N THR A 48 17.63 4.28 15.81
CA THR A 48 18.59 3.92 16.87
C THR A 48 18.14 2.76 17.73
N ILE A 49 16.98 2.15 17.44
CA ILE A 49 16.39 1.07 18.24
C ILE A 49 16.69 -0.34 17.71
N ASN A 50 17.48 -0.47 16.65
CA ASN A 50 17.76 -1.76 15.98
C ASN A 50 16.48 -2.53 15.60
N ALA A 51 15.51 -1.83 15.01
CA ALA A 51 14.28 -2.44 14.53
C ALA A 51 14.55 -3.47 13.41
N ARG A 52 13.68 -4.47 13.28
CA ARG A 52 13.71 -5.40 12.14
C ARG A 52 13.27 -4.68 10.87
N ASN A 53 13.81 -5.04 9.71
CA ASN A 53 13.59 -4.28 8.47
C ASN A 53 12.31 -4.63 7.70
N PHE A 54 11.57 -5.68 8.05
CA PHE A 54 10.34 -6.07 7.33
C PHE A 54 9.17 -5.14 7.68
N ALA A 55 8.76 -4.31 6.72
CA ALA A 55 7.68 -3.32 6.89
C ALA A 55 6.29 -3.95 6.78
N GLY A 56 6.12 -4.99 5.98
CA GLY A 56 4.85 -5.67 5.84
C GLY A 56 4.62 -6.21 4.44
N CYS A 57 3.42 -6.70 4.20
CA CYS A 57 2.96 -7.15 2.90
C CYS A 57 1.59 -6.54 2.58
N GLU A 58 1.26 -6.48 1.31
CA GLU A 58 0.02 -5.87 0.81
C GLU A 58 -0.60 -6.77 -0.24
N ILE A 59 -1.93 -6.82 -0.25
CA ILE A 59 -2.70 -7.40 -1.34
C ILE A 59 -3.60 -6.31 -1.91
N ASP A 60 -3.53 -6.13 -3.22
CA ASP A 60 -4.29 -5.13 -3.95
C ASP A 60 -5.24 -5.80 -4.94
N LEU A 61 -6.50 -5.40 -4.91
CA LEU A 61 -7.51 -5.81 -5.88
C LEU A 61 -8.00 -4.57 -6.63
N THR A 62 -7.82 -4.55 -7.95
CA THR A 62 -8.35 -3.49 -8.82
C THR A 62 -9.30 -4.08 -9.85
N ALA A 63 -10.48 -3.46 -9.98
CA ALA A 63 -11.46 -3.77 -11.01
C ALA A 63 -11.66 -2.56 -11.91
N THR A 64 -11.46 -2.74 -13.21
CA THR A 64 -11.66 -1.69 -14.22
C THR A 64 -12.75 -2.11 -15.20
N TRP A 65 -13.80 -1.32 -15.31
CA TRP A 65 -14.96 -1.57 -16.15
C TRP A 65 -15.15 -0.48 -17.22
N GLU A 66 -15.12 -0.89 -18.48
CA GLU A 66 -15.47 -0.06 -19.63
C GLU A 66 -17.00 -0.04 -19.84
N ALA A 67 -17.71 0.75 -19.03
CA ALA A 67 -19.16 0.85 -19.09
C ALA A 67 -19.63 1.25 -20.51
N THR A 68 -19.04 2.30 -21.07
CA THR A 68 -19.27 2.76 -22.45
C THR A 68 -17.96 3.20 -23.10
N LYS A 69 -17.98 3.54 -24.39
CA LYS A 69 -16.79 4.08 -25.10
C LYS A 69 -16.28 5.41 -24.50
N ASN A 70 -17.11 6.10 -23.72
CA ASN A 70 -16.80 7.40 -23.13
C ASN A 70 -16.73 7.34 -21.59
N VAL A 71 -17.01 6.20 -20.96
CA VAL A 71 -17.11 6.08 -19.51
C VAL A 71 -16.38 4.82 -19.04
N LYS A 72 -15.37 5.03 -18.21
CA LYS A 72 -14.61 3.99 -17.51
C LYS A 72 -14.81 4.15 -16.00
N VAL A 73 -15.08 3.05 -15.31
CA VAL A 73 -15.18 3.00 -13.85
C VAL A 73 -14.05 2.11 -13.32
N GLN A 74 -13.35 2.56 -12.29
CA GLN A 74 -12.33 1.78 -11.61
C GLN A 74 -12.64 1.76 -10.11
N ALA A 75 -12.62 0.58 -9.51
CA ALA A 75 -12.66 0.40 -8.07
C ALA A 75 -11.38 -0.31 -7.64
N GLY A 76 -10.83 0.07 -6.50
CA GLY A 76 -9.71 -0.64 -5.91
C GLY A 76 -9.84 -0.79 -4.41
N TYR A 77 -9.27 -1.86 -3.90
CA TYR A 77 -9.18 -2.17 -2.48
C TYR A 77 -7.81 -2.79 -2.17
N SER A 78 -7.20 -2.32 -1.09
CA SER A 78 -5.88 -2.73 -0.63
C SER A 78 -5.97 -3.11 0.84
N HIS A 79 -5.34 -4.23 1.21
CA HIS A 79 -5.16 -4.62 2.59
C HIS A 79 -3.68 -4.82 2.88
N PHE A 80 -3.16 -4.02 3.81
CA PHE A 80 -1.77 -4.03 4.25
C PHE A 80 -1.64 -4.74 5.60
N PHE A 81 -0.85 -5.81 5.63
CA PHE A 81 -0.51 -6.56 6.82
C PHE A 81 0.75 -5.95 7.47
N ALA A 82 0.64 -5.52 8.72
CA ALA A 82 1.73 -4.86 9.40
C ALA A 82 2.91 -5.81 9.69
N GLY A 83 4.11 -5.45 9.21
CA GLY A 83 5.33 -6.21 9.45
C GLY A 83 6.00 -5.89 10.79
N SER A 84 7.08 -6.62 11.07
CA SER A 84 7.82 -6.49 12.33
C SER A 84 8.44 -5.11 12.56
N TYR A 85 8.81 -4.38 11.50
CA TYR A 85 9.31 -3.01 11.61
C TYR A 85 8.26 -2.09 12.25
N LEU A 86 6.97 -2.23 11.87
CA LEU A 86 5.90 -1.43 12.47
C LEU A 86 5.71 -1.79 13.94
N ALA A 87 5.80 -3.08 14.28
CA ALA A 87 5.68 -3.56 15.65
C ALA A 87 6.81 -3.04 16.54
N ASP A 88 8.06 -3.05 16.03
CA ASP A 88 9.22 -2.55 16.76
C ASP A 88 9.19 -1.01 16.93
N THR A 89 8.55 -0.29 16.00
CA THR A 89 8.53 1.19 15.99
C THR A 89 7.26 1.83 16.56
N GLY A 90 6.21 1.06 16.85
CA GLY A 90 4.98 1.55 17.47
C GLY A 90 3.71 0.82 17.06
N ALA A 91 2.66 1.56 16.71
CA ALA A 91 1.38 0.98 16.29
C ALA A 91 1.56 0.12 15.02
N SER A 92 0.96 -1.07 15.04
CA SER A 92 1.18 -2.14 14.07
C SER A 92 -0.11 -2.89 13.74
N ASN A 93 -1.23 -2.17 13.72
CA ASN A 93 -2.45 -2.71 13.15
C ASN A 93 -2.34 -2.74 11.63
N ASP A 94 -3.03 -3.71 11.03
CA ASP A 94 -3.24 -3.77 9.59
C ASP A 94 -4.00 -2.52 9.10
N ALA A 95 -3.89 -2.23 7.82
CA ALA A 95 -4.53 -1.06 7.21
C ALA A 95 -5.33 -1.45 5.96
N ASP A 96 -6.49 -0.81 5.80
CA ASP A 96 -7.39 -0.98 4.67
C ASP A 96 -7.52 0.32 3.90
N PHE A 97 -7.44 0.26 2.57
CA PHE A 97 -7.70 1.40 1.70
C PHE A 97 -8.62 1.00 0.56
N GLY A 98 -9.58 1.86 0.21
CA GLY A 98 -10.51 1.60 -0.87
C GLY A 98 -10.87 2.87 -1.62
N TYR A 99 -11.08 2.74 -2.93
CA TYR A 99 -11.47 3.86 -3.78
C TYR A 99 -12.43 3.44 -4.89
N LEU A 100 -13.15 4.45 -5.40
CA LEU A 100 -13.95 4.37 -6.62
C LEU A 100 -13.66 5.61 -7.48
N MET A 101 -13.40 5.40 -8.76
CA MET A 101 -13.03 6.43 -9.73
C MET A 101 -13.85 6.26 -11.00
N THR A 102 -14.34 7.38 -11.54
CA THR A 102 -15.01 7.41 -12.84
C THR A 102 -14.26 8.36 -13.77
N THR A 103 -13.89 7.88 -14.95
CA THR A 103 -13.27 8.68 -16.02
C THR A 103 -14.26 8.86 -17.16
N ILE A 104 -14.45 10.11 -17.60
CA ILE A 104 -15.30 10.47 -18.74
C ILE A 104 -14.41 11.06 -19.84
N SER A 105 -14.53 10.55 -21.06
CA SER A 105 -13.78 11.01 -22.24
C SER A 105 -14.72 11.58 -23.29
N TYR A 106 -14.34 12.72 -23.90
CA TYR A 106 -15.13 13.45 -24.91
C TYR A 106 -14.40 13.53 -26.25
#